data_AF-I4ECN2-F1
#
_entry.id   AF-I4ECN2-F1
#
_cell.length_a   1.000
_cell.length_b   1.000
_cell.length_c   1.000
_cell.angle_alpha   90.00
_cell.angle_beta   90.00
_cell.angle_gamma   90.00
#
_symmetry.space_group_name_H-M   'P 1'
#
loop_
_entity.id
_entity.type
_entity.pdbx_description
1 polymer ?
#
loop_
_entity_poly.entity_id
_entity_poly.type
_entity_poly.pdbx_seq_one_letter_code
_entity_poly.pdbx_strand_id
1 'polypeptide(L)'
;MTNPTYQLIGRRGDRPQRLLFRDAEGRHFLRADCGARLVRISRRDAKAIMRQYHYRTVLDSAWRSEAEVYELGCVVPFEPAAEFLMDQPD
;
A
#
# COMPACT_ATOMS: atom_id res chain seq x y z
N MET A 1 -8.64 0.87 23.54
CA MET A 1 -7.67 0.10 22.74
C MET A 1 -7.11 1.06 21.71
N THR A 2 -5.80 1.28 21.69
CA THR A 2 -5.14 2.07 20.63
C THR A 2 -5.22 1.25 19.34
N ASN A 3 -5.90 1.77 18.32
CA ASN A 3 -5.95 1.09 17.03
C ASN A 3 -4.53 0.94 16.49
N PRO A 4 -4.16 -0.24 15.96
CA PRO A 4 -2.82 -0.45 15.42
C PRO A 4 -2.59 0.51 14.25
N THR A 5 -1.41 1.13 14.24
CA THR A 5 -0.99 2.05 13.19
C THR A 5 0.27 1.53 12.50
N TYR A 6 0.40 1.89 11.23
CA TYR A 6 1.41 1.35 10.34
C TYR A 6 2.12 2.46 9.57
N GLN A 7 3.44 2.40 9.54
CA GLN A 7 4.30 3.29 8.79
C GLN A 7 4.79 2.58 7.53
N LEU A 8 4.70 3.25 6.38
CA LEU A 8 5.24 2.74 5.12
C LEU A 8 6.77 2.84 5.16
N ILE A 9 7.46 1.72 4.96
CA ILE A 9 8.93 1.66 4.99
C ILE A 9 9.56 1.22 3.66
N GLY A 10 8.76 0.66 2.75
CA GLY A 10 9.27 0.21 1.46
C GLY A 10 8.21 0.12 0.39
N ARG A 11 8.59 0.55 -0.82
CA ARG A 11 7.75 0.44 -2.03
C ARG A 11 8.53 -0.28 -3.12
N ARG A 12 7.91 -1.31 -3.71
CA ARG A 12 8.53 -2.07 -4.79
C ARG A 12 8.50 -1.27 -6.09
N GLY A 13 9.64 -1.14 -6.77
CA GLY A 13 9.76 -0.29 -7.96
C GLY A 13 8.94 -0.78 -9.17
N ASP A 14 8.94 -2.08 -9.43
CA ASP A 14 8.24 -2.72 -10.56
C ASP A 14 6.78 -3.09 -10.25
N ARG A 15 6.40 -3.11 -8.97
CA ARG A 15 5.02 -3.39 -8.52
C ARG A 15 4.63 -2.42 -7.40
N PRO A 16 4.26 -1.17 -7.71
CA PRO A 16 4.12 -0.10 -6.72
C PRO A 16 3.00 -0.32 -5.69
N GLN A 17 2.08 -1.26 -5.94
CA GLN A 17 1.06 -1.76 -5.00
C GLN A 17 1.61 -2.69 -3.90
N ARG A 18 2.79 -3.29 -4.09
CA ARG A 18 3.46 -4.13 -3.10
C ARG A 18 4.24 -3.25 -2.14
N LEU A 19 3.74 -3.18 -0.91
CA LEU A 19 4.18 -2.24 0.11
C LEU A 19 4.64 -2.98 1.36
N LEU A 20 5.70 -2.48 1.97
CA LEU A 20 6.22 -2.95 3.25
C LEU A 20 5.94 -1.91 4.32
N PHE A 21 5.40 -2.38 5.44
CA PHE A 21 5.01 -1.57 6.58
C PHE A 21 5.72 -2.01 7.85
N ARG A 22 5.75 -1.11 8.83
CA ARG A 22 6.17 -1.36 10.20
C ARG A 22 5.15 -0.77 11.17
N ASP A 23 4.86 -1.44 12.26
CA ASP A 23 4.02 -0.85 13.33
C ASP A 23 4.83 -0.17 14.44
N ALA A 24 4.14 0.39 15.44
CA ALA A 24 4.77 1.09 16.57
C ALA A 24 5.66 0.18 17.43
N GLU A 25 5.42 -1.13 17.44
CA GLU A 25 6.22 -2.14 18.15
C GLU A 25 7.43 -2.61 17.31
N GLY A 26 7.56 -2.15 16.06
CA GLY A 26 8.64 -2.55 15.16
C GLY A 26 8.40 -3.88 14.43
N ARG A 27 7.18 -4.43 14.48
CA ARG A 27 6.77 -5.61 13.70
C ARG A 27 6.62 -5.21 12.23
N HIS A 28 6.98 -6.12 11.32
CA HIS A 28 7.01 -5.85 9.89
C HIS A 28 5.85 -6.55 9.20
N PHE A 29 5.27 -5.88 8.20
CA PHE A 29 4.12 -6.37 7.46
C PHE A 29 4.31 -6.17 5.97
N LEU A 30 3.79 -7.09 5.18
CA LEU A 30 3.74 -7.01 3.73
C LEU A 30 2.29 -6.87 3.28
N ARG A 31 2.03 -5.91 2.39
CA ARG A 31 0.80 -5.86 1.59
C ARG A 31 1.14 -6.34 0.18
N ALA A 32 0.58 -7.48 -0.22
CA ALA A 32 0.95 -8.16 -1.45
C ALA A 32 0.36 -7.53 -2.73
N ASP A 33 -0.72 -6.77 -2.59
CA ASP A 33 -1.36 -6.00 -3.66
C ASP A 33 -2.25 -4.91 -3.07
N CYS A 34 -2.90 -4.11 -3.92
CA CYS A 34 -3.98 -3.20 -3.54
C CYS A 34 -5.13 -3.96 -2.85
N GLY A 35 -5.69 -3.41 -1.77
CA GLY A 35 -6.80 -4.02 -1.03
C GLY A 35 -6.47 -5.33 -0.32
N ALA A 36 -5.24 -5.85 -0.45
CA ALA A 36 -4.83 -7.08 0.21
C ALA A 36 -4.58 -6.85 1.70
N ARG A 37 -4.85 -7.88 2.51
CA ARG A 37 -4.58 -7.86 3.95
C ARG A 37 -3.10 -7.74 4.26
N LEU A 38 -2.79 -7.11 5.38
CA LEU A 38 -1.43 -7.09 5.92
C LEU A 38 -1.04 -8.47 6.43
N VAL A 39 0.05 -9.00 5.89
CA VAL A 39 0.65 -10.25 6.34
C VAL A 39 1.87 -9.92 7.19
N ARG A 40 1.86 -10.35 8.46
CA ARG A 40 3.03 -10.22 9.33
C ARG A 40 4.18 -11.07 8.78
N ILE A 41 5.35 -10.47 8.67
CA ILE A 41 6.57 -11.13 8.22
C ILE A 41 7.68 -10.95 9.25
N SER A 42 8.68 -11.83 9.22
CA SER A 42 9.84 -11.67 10.09
C SER A 42 10.70 -10.48 9.65
N ARG A 43 11.48 -9.92 10.58
CA ARG A 43 12.47 -8.88 10.25
C ARG A 43 13.51 -9.39 9.26
N ARG A 44 13.82 -10.70 9.27
CA ARG A 44 14.74 -11.33 8.32
C ARG A 44 14.15 -11.32 6.91
N ASP A 45 12.88 -11.71 6.78
CA ASP A 45 12.18 -11.73 5.49
C ASP A 45 11.98 -10.32 4.94
N ALA A 46 11.64 -9.35 5.78
CA ALA A 46 11.52 -7.95 5.35
C ALA A 46 12.84 -7.45 4.74
N LYS A 47 13.98 -7.72 5.39
CA LYS A 47 15.31 -7.37 4.87
C LYS A 47 15.65 -8.12 3.58
N ALA A 48 15.34 -9.41 3.50
CA ALA A 48 15.58 -10.21 2.31
C ALA A 48 14.76 -9.69 1.12
N ILE A 49 13.47 -9.42 1.34
CA ILE A 49 12.56 -8.86 0.34
C ILE A 49 13.06 -7.51 -0.16
N MET A 50 13.47 -6.63 0.77
CA MET A 50 13.98 -5.31 0.40
C MET A 50 15.20 -5.38 -0.53
N ARG A 51 16.11 -6.31 -0.25
CA ARG A 51 17.34 -6.52 -1.04
C ARG A 51 17.07 -7.21 -2.38
N GLN A 52 16.19 -8.20 -2.40
CA GLN A 52 15.98 -9.07 -3.57
C GLN A 52 15.05 -8.47 -4.62
N TYR A 53 14.02 -7.72 -4.21
CA TYR A 53 12.92 -7.32 -5.11
C TYR A 53 12.89 -5.82 -5.40
N HIS A 54 14.02 -5.13 -5.37
CA HIS A 54 14.13 -3.73 -5.78
C HIS A 54 13.15 -2.79 -5.03
N TYR A 55 12.99 -3.03 -3.72
CA TYR A 55 12.24 -2.08 -2.90
C TYR A 55 13.08 -0.84 -2.68
N ARG A 56 12.46 0.31 -2.91
CA ARG A 56 13.00 1.59 -2.45
C ARG A 56 12.54 1.80 -1.02
N THR A 57 13.49 2.14 -0.16
CA THR A 57 13.19 2.58 1.21
C THR A 57 12.36 3.86 1.14
N VAL A 58 11.29 3.91 1.91
CA VAL A 58 10.47 5.12 2.05
C VAL A 58 10.72 5.71 3.42
N LEU A 59 11.04 7.00 3.45
CA LEU A 59 11.09 7.78 4.68
C LEU A 59 9.74 8.48 4.84
N ASP A 60 8.76 7.72 5.32
CA ASP A 60 7.43 8.24 5.56
C ASP A 60 7.26 8.59 7.05
N SER A 61 6.85 9.81 7.37
CA SER A 61 6.55 10.21 8.76
C SER A 61 5.12 9.89 9.17
N ALA A 62 4.24 9.51 8.22
CA ALA A 62 2.84 9.23 8.49
C ALA A 62 2.64 7.82 9.07
N TRP A 63 1.82 7.78 10.11
CA TRP A 63 1.26 6.56 10.68
C TRP A 63 -0.18 6.42 10.18
N ARG A 64 -0.49 5.28 9.56
CA ARG A 64 -1.79 5.02 8.95
C ARG A 64 -2.55 3.95 9.72
N SER A 65 -3.85 4.11 9.79
CA SER A 65 -4.78 3.06 10.19
C SER A 65 -4.77 1.88 9.22
N GLU A 66 -5.35 0.75 9.62
CA GLU A 66 -5.46 -0.41 8.73
C GLU A 66 -6.25 -0.06 7.45
N ALA A 67 -7.34 0.71 7.56
CA ALA A 67 -8.17 1.13 6.43
C ALA A 67 -7.36 1.93 5.39
N GLU A 68 -6.62 2.95 5.85
CA GLU A 68 -5.75 3.74 4.97
C GLU A 68 -4.66 2.87 4.32
N VAL A 69 -4.14 1.87 5.04
CA VAL A 69 -3.18 0.91 4.48
C VAL A 69 -3.81 0.04 3.39
N TYR A 70 -5.09 -0.31 3.45
CA TYR A 70 -5.75 -1.05 2.37
C TYR A 70 -5.84 -0.24 1.08
N GLU A 71 -6.13 1.06 1.20
CA GLU A 71 -6.35 1.97 0.07
C GLU A 71 -5.06 2.56 -0.52
N LEU A 72 -3.97 2.57 0.26
CA LEU A 72 -2.75 3.30 -0.11
C LEU A 72 -2.17 2.88 -1.47
N GLY A 73 -2.09 3.80 -2.43
CA GLY A 73 -1.47 3.52 -3.73
C GLY A 73 -2.23 2.52 -4.60
N CYS A 74 -3.50 2.27 -4.29
CA CYS A 74 -4.45 1.65 -5.19
C CYS A 74 -4.81 2.63 -6.31
N VAL A 75 -4.74 2.19 -7.56
CA VAL A 75 -5.33 2.95 -8.67
C VAL A 75 -6.83 2.68 -8.63
N VAL A 76 -7.63 3.69 -8.34
CA VAL A 76 -9.07 3.61 -8.55
C VAL A 76 -9.27 3.59 -10.06
N PRO A 77 -9.95 2.57 -10.64
CA PRO A 77 -10.30 2.65 -12.05
C PRO A 77 -11.09 3.95 -12.25
N PHE A 78 -10.60 4.79 -13.14
CA PHE A 78 -11.32 5.98 -13.56
C PHE A 78 -12.57 5.47 -14.29
N GLU A 79 -13.73 5.53 -13.64
CA GLU A 79 -14.99 5.46 -14.37
C GLU A 79 -15.12 6.79 -15.10
N PRO A 80 -14.99 6.86 -16.44
CA PRO A 80 -15.36 8.07 -17.13
C PRO A 80 -16.83 8.31 -16.81
N ALA A 81 -17.11 9.46 -16.16
CA ALA A 81 -18.47 9.89 -15.87
C ALA A 81 -19.31 9.68 -17.14
N ALA A 82 -20.33 8.84 -17.04
CA ALA A 82 -21.28 8.54 -18.11
C ALA A 82 -22.21 9.75 -18.36
N GLU A 83 -21.66 10.96 -18.41
CA GLU A 83 -22.38 12.22 -18.58
C GLU A 83 -22.21 12.81 -20.00
N PHE A 84 -21.50 12.13 -20.91
CA PHE A 84 -21.29 12.60 -22.29
C PHE A 84 -22.05 11.80 -23.37
N LEU A 85 -23.08 11.03 -22.99
CA LEU A 85 -23.87 10.20 -23.92
C LEU A 85 -25.35 10.59 -24.01
N MET A 86 -25.70 11.81 -23.61
CA MET A 86 -26.99 12.41 -23.95
C MET A 86 -26.77 13.89 -24.28
N ASP A 87 -26.62 14.22 -25.56
CA ASP A 87 -27.40 15.27 -26.25
C ASP A 87 -26.80 15.50 -27.66
N GLN A 88 -27.30 14.76 -28.65
CA GLN A 88 -27.35 15.26 -30.03
C GLN A 88 -28.72 14.87 -30.60
N PRO A 89 -29.68 15.80 -30.64
CA PRO A 89 -30.83 15.64 -31.51
C PRO A 89 -30.45 15.99 -32.97
N ASP A 90 -30.86 15.12 -33.89
CA ASP A 90 -30.91 15.34 -35.35
C ASP A 90 -31.79 16.55 -35.73
#